data_AF-A0A5P0JJA1-F1
#
_entry.id   AF-A0A5P0JJA1-F1
#
_cell.length_a   1.000
_cell.length_b   1.000
_cell.length_c   1.000
_cell.angle_alpha   90.00
_cell.angle_beta   90.00
_cell.angle_gamma   90.00
#
_symmetry.space_group_name_H-M   'P 1'
#
loop_
_entity.id
_entity.type
_entity.pdbx_description
1 polymer ?
#
loop_
_entity_poly.entity_id
_entity_poly.type
_entity_poly.pdbx_seq_one_letter_code
_entity_poly.pdbx_strand_id
1 'polypeptide(L)'
;DVVVNHKMGADEKEAIRVQRVNADDRTQIDEEIIECEGWTRYTFPARAGQYSQFIWDFKCFSGIDHIENPDEDGIFKIVNDYTGEGWNDQVDDELGNFDYLMGENIDFRNHAVTEEIKYWARWVMEQTQCDG
;
A
#
# COMPACT_ATOMS: atom_id res chain seq x y z
N ASP A 1 1.72 -18.82 7.55
CA ASP A 1 1.00 -17.99 6.56
C ASP A 1 1.59 -16.59 6.60
N VAL A 2 1.76 -15.95 5.44
CA VAL A 2 2.44 -14.66 5.27
C VAL A 2 1.58 -13.77 4.39
N VAL A 3 1.02 -12.71 4.98
CA VAL A 3 0.23 -11.71 4.26
C VAL A 3 1.02 -10.40 4.21
N VAL A 4 1.55 -10.07 3.04
CA VAL A 4 2.36 -8.86 2.77
C VAL A 4 1.89 -8.08 1.55
N ASN A 5 0.72 -8.43 0.99
CA ASN A 5 0.17 -7.74 -0.17
C ASN A 5 -0.39 -6.37 0.21
N HIS A 6 -1.14 -6.31 1.31
CA HIS A 6 -1.87 -5.12 1.74
C HIS A 6 -1.80 -4.95 3.25
N LYS A 7 -2.17 -3.75 3.70
CA LYS A 7 -2.52 -3.48 5.09
C LYS A 7 -3.99 -3.06 5.16
N MET A 8 -4.52 -3.09 6.37
CA MET A 8 -5.86 -2.60 6.70
C MET A 8 -5.86 -2.04 8.12
N GLY A 9 -6.70 -1.02 8.34
CA GLY A 9 -6.92 -0.44 9.67
C GLY A 9 -5.80 0.50 10.09
N ALA A 10 -5.45 1.46 9.24
CA ALA A 10 -4.52 2.52 9.59
C ALA A 10 -4.99 3.32 10.82
N ASP A 11 -4.02 3.87 11.55
CA ASP A 11 -4.29 4.63 12.77
C ASP A 11 -4.77 6.06 12.45
N GLU A 12 -4.29 6.64 11.34
CA GLU A 12 -4.53 8.03 10.96
C GLU A 12 -4.77 8.17 9.44
N LYS A 13 -5.48 9.23 9.06
CA LYS A 13 -5.60 9.66 7.67
C LYS A 13 -4.43 10.56 7.27
N GLU A 14 -4.09 10.55 6.00
CA GLU A 14 -3.15 11.50 5.38
C GLU A 14 -3.81 12.22 4.22
N ALA A 15 -3.46 13.50 4.04
CA ALA A 15 -3.79 14.23 2.83
C ALA A 15 -2.91 13.70 1.69
N ILE A 16 -3.53 13.13 0.67
CA ILE A 16 -2.88 12.44 -0.43
C ILE A 16 -3.45 12.91 -1.77
N ARG A 17 -2.78 12.50 -2.84
CA ARG A 17 -3.24 12.69 -4.21
C ARG A 17 -3.45 11.33 -4.84
N VAL A 18 -4.55 11.14 -5.53
CA VAL A 18 -4.87 9.87 -6.19
C VAL A 18 -5.38 10.08 -7.61
N GLN A 19 -5.37 9.01 -8.40
CA GLN A 19 -6.05 8.90 -9.69
C GLN A 19 -7.02 7.73 -9.64
N ARG A 20 -8.22 7.89 -10.21
CA ARG A 20 -9.17 6.77 -10.35
C ARG A 20 -8.61 5.74 -11.32
N VAL A 21 -8.89 4.47 -11.05
CA VAL A 21 -8.52 3.36 -11.91
C VAL A 21 -9.76 2.55 -12.22
N ASN A 22 -9.91 2.16 -13.49
CA ASN A 22 -11.03 1.34 -13.91
C ASN A 22 -10.91 -0.06 -13.28
N ALA A 23 -11.97 -0.46 -12.55
CA ALA A 23 -12.00 -1.75 -11.87
C ALA A 23 -12.01 -2.96 -12.82
N ASP A 24 -12.53 -2.78 -14.05
CA ASP A 24 -12.60 -3.82 -15.08
C ASP A 24 -11.32 -3.88 -15.94
N ASP A 25 -10.47 -2.85 -15.92
CA ASP A 25 -9.20 -2.78 -16.64
C ASP A 25 -8.23 -1.79 -15.96
N ARG A 26 -7.31 -2.31 -15.15
CA ARG A 26 -6.48 -1.48 -14.27
C ARG A 26 -5.35 -0.76 -14.99
N THR A 27 -5.17 -1.04 -16.28
CA THR A 27 -4.28 -0.26 -17.15
C THR A 27 -4.86 1.12 -17.48
N GLN A 28 -6.18 1.29 -17.30
CA GLN A 28 -6.88 2.56 -17.51
C GLN A 28 -6.89 3.38 -16.21
N ILE A 29 -5.91 4.27 -16.11
CA ILE A 29 -5.78 5.25 -15.03
C ILE A 29 -6.31 6.59 -15.55
N ASP A 30 -7.23 7.21 -14.81
CA ASP A 30 -7.75 8.54 -15.13
C ASP A 30 -6.65 9.59 -15.03
N GLU A 31 -6.63 10.55 -15.96
CA GLU A 31 -5.67 11.66 -15.95
C GLU A 31 -5.97 12.65 -14.81
N GLU A 32 -7.20 12.69 -14.30
CA GLU A 32 -7.59 13.56 -13.18
C GLU A 32 -6.87 13.16 -11.88
N ILE A 33 -6.20 14.13 -11.26
CA ILE A 33 -5.67 14.02 -9.90
C ILE A 33 -6.69 14.56 -8.92
N ILE A 34 -7.03 13.74 -7.93
CA ILE A 34 -7.92 14.08 -6.84
C ILE A 34 -7.07 14.31 -5.60
N GLU A 35 -7.24 15.47 -4.96
CA GLU A 35 -6.76 15.69 -3.59
C GLU A 35 -7.82 15.16 -2.63
N CYS A 36 -7.42 14.27 -1.72
CA CYS A 36 -8.32 13.61 -0.78
C CYS A 36 -7.57 13.24 0.50
N GLU A 37 -8.27 12.59 1.42
CA GLU A 37 -7.72 11.94 2.59
C GLU A 37 -7.79 10.42 2.41
N GLY A 38 -6.75 9.70 2.83
CA GLY A 38 -6.70 8.24 2.81
C GLY A 38 -6.17 7.67 4.11
N TRP A 39 -6.66 6.50 4.51
CA TRP A 39 -6.24 5.77 5.71
C TRP A 39 -4.90 5.06 5.48
N THR A 40 -3.80 5.82 5.38
CA THR A 40 -2.49 5.28 4.98
C THR A 40 -1.44 5.33 6.07
N ARG A 41 -1.76 5.84 7.26
CA ARG A 41 -0.75 6.06 8.30
C ARG A 41 -0.83 5.07 9.45
N TYR A 42 0.19 4.23 9.55
CA TYR A 42 0.33 3.21 10.60
C TYR A 42 1.45 3.58 11.56
N THR A 43 1.07 3.98 12.77
CA THR A 43 1.98 4.44 13.82
C THR A 43 2.22 3.41 14.91
N PHE A 44 1.34 2.42 15.06
CA PHE A 44 1.43 1.34 16.06
C PHE A 44 1.71 1.85 17.48
N PRO A 45 0.90 2.77 18.04
CA PRO A 45 1.25 3.51 19.25
C PRO A 45 1.46 2.60 20.47
N ALA A 46 0.68 1.53 20.58
CA ALA A 46 0.79 0.56 21.67
C ALA A 46 2.10 -0.24 21.66
N ARG A 47 2.72 -0.42 20.49
CA ARG A 47 4.02 -1.09 20.36
C ARG A 47 5.19 -0.16 20.71
N ALA A 48 4.98 1.15 20.68
CA ALA A 48 5.96 2.16 21.07
C ALA A 48 7.38 1.94 20.49
N GLY A 49 7.45 1.51 19.22
CA GLY A 49 8.72 1.24 18.53
C GLY A 49 9.44 -0.05 18.94
N GLN A 50 8.82 -0.91 19.76
CA GLN A 50 9.36 -2.21 20.12
C GLN A 50 9.50 -3.09 18.86
N TYR A 51 10.66 -3.70 18.66
CA TYR A 51 11.07 -4.50 17.49
C TYR A 51 11.35 -3.70 16.21
N SER A 52 10.51 -2.75 15.82
CA SER A 52 10.71 -1.92 14.62
C SER A 52 10.24 -0.49 14.87
N GLN A 53 10.97 0.50 14.39
CA GLN A 53 10.54 1.90 14.45
C GLN A 53 9.86 2.36 13.16
N PHE A 54 9.65 1.44 12.21
CA PHE A 54 9.08 1.77 10.91
C PHE A 54 7.61 2.19 11.05
N ILE A 55 7.31 3.36 10.47
CA ILE A 55 5.98 3.95 10.36
C ILE A 55 5.61 3.87 8.89
N TRP A 56 4.42 3.35 8.59
CA TRP A 56 3.93 3.31 7.22
C TRP A 56 3.16 4.59 6.96
N ASP A 57 3.42 5.21 5.82
CA ASP A 57 2.71 6.37 5.28
C ASP A 57 2.29 6.09 3.84
N PHE A 58 1.59 7.03 3.21
CA PHE A 58 1.12 6.91 1.83
C PHE A 58 2.21 6.61 0.79
N LYS A 59 3.50 6.84 1.09
CA LYS A 59 4.61 6.50 0.19
C LYS A 59 4.96 5.02 0.22
N CYS A 60 4.42 4.27 1.18
CA CYS A 60 4.59 2.83 1.30
C CYS A 60 3.57 2.04 0.48
N PHE A 61 2.61 2.73 -0.15
CA PHE A 61 1.48 2.11 -0.82
C PHE A 61 1.34 2.59 -2.27
N SER A 62 0.85 1.72 -3.15
CA SER A 62 0.58 2.04 -4.56
C SER A 62 -0.89 2.39 -4.81
N GLY A 63 -1.81 1.89 -3.98
CA GLY A 63 -3.24 2.15 -4.13
C GLY A 63 -4.07 1.91 -2.87
N ILE A 64 -5.30 2.43 -2.89
CA ILE A 64 -6.35 2.30 -1.87
C ILE A 64 -7.71 2.08 -2.52
N ASP A 65 -8.69 1.56 -1.79
CA ASP A 65 -10.06 1.30 -2.25
C ASP A 65 -11.08 2.33 -1.77
N HIS A 66 -10.69 3.18 -0.85
CA HIS A 66 -11.57 4.19 -0.27
C HIS A 66 -10.81 5.51 -0.09
N ILE A 67 -11.44 6.60 -0.49
CA ILE A 67 -10.98 7.96 -0.22
C ILE A 67 -12.03 8.72 0.57
N GLU A 68 -11.56 9.69 1.36
CA GLU A 68 -12.42 10.65 2.04
C GLU A 68 -12.14 12.07 1.56
N ASN A 69 -13.16 12.92 1.55
CA ASN A 69 -13.07 14.30 1.06
C ASN A 69 -12.48 14.43 -0.38
N PRO A 70 -13.17 13.93 -1.43
CA PRO A 70 -14.53 13.40 -1.42
C PRO A 70 -14.62 11.96 -0.90
N ASP A 71 -15.79 11.57 -0.38
CA ASP A 71 -16.08 10.22 0.11
C ASP A 71 -16.50 9.32 -1.07
N GLU A 72 -15.65 8.35 -1.42
CA GLU A 72 -15.83 7.50 -2.60
C GLU A 72 -15.13 6.14 -2.43
N ASP A 73 -15.85 5.07 -2.77
CA ASP A 73 -15.30 3.72 -2.93
C ASP A 73 -14.90 3.48 -4.40
N GLY A 74 -13.78 2.81 -4.63
CA GLY A 74 -13.27 2.54 -5.97
C GLY A 74 -11.93 1.84 -5.97
N ILE A 75 -11.15 2.01 -7.04
CA ILE A 75 -9.72 1.66 -7.05
C ILE A 75 -8.99 2.95 -7.34
N PHE A 76 -8.12 3.35 -6.42
CA PHE A 76 -7.38 4.60 -6.52
C PHE A 76 -5.89 4.32 -6.50
N LYS A 77 -5.18 4.79 -7.53
CA LYS A 77 -3.71 4.79 -7.52
C LYS A 77 -3.24 6.01 -6.74
N ILE A 78 -2.43 5.80 -5.70
CA ILE A 78 -1.80 6.89 -4.96
C ILE A 78 -0.73 7.53 -5.86
N VAL A 79 -0.65 8.86 -5.90
CA VAL A 79 0.38 9.62 -6.60
C VAL A 79 1.50 9.96 -5.62
N ASN A 80 2.62 9.25 -5.71
CA ASN A 80 3.81 9.45 -4.89
C ASN A 80 5.09 9.27 -5.72
N ASP A 81 6.26 9.33 -5.06
CA ASP A 81 7.58 9.27 -5.70
C ASP A 81 7.86 7.94 -6.44
N TYR A 82 7.07 6.88 -6.18
CA TYR A 82 7.26 5.52 -6.68
C TYR A 82 6.20 5.09 -7.71
N THR A 83 5.05 5.77 -7.76
CA THR A 83 3.90 5.42 -8.62
C THR A 83 3.76 6.30 -9.87
N GLY A 84 4.72 7.20 -10.10
CA GLY A 84 4.72 8.14 -11.22
C GLY A 84 4.71 7.46 -12.59
N GLU A 85 5.32 6.28 -12.72
CA GLU A 85 5.35 5.50 -13.96
C GLU A 85 4.12 4.59 -14.15
N GLY A 86 3.20 4.52 -13.17
CA GLY A 86 2.03 3.63 -13.20
C GLY A 86 2.01 2.62 -12.06
N TRP A 87 1.29 1.51 -12.27
CA TRP A 87 1.31 0.35 -11.36
C TRP A 87 2.66 -0.36 -11.39
N ASN A 88 2.87 -1.32 -10.49
CA ASN A 88 4.01 -2.21 -10.61
C ASN A 88 3.79 -3.19 -11.77
N ASP A 89 4.75 -3.31 -12.68
CA ASP A 89 4.67 -4.17 -13.87
C ASP A 89 5.04 -5.64 -13.58
N GLN A 90 5.37 -6.01 -12.33
CA GLN A 90 5.73 -7.38 -11.94
C GLN A 90 4.60 -8.13 -11.23
N VAL A 91 3.40 -8.11 -11.80
CA VAL A 91 2.21 -8.79 -11.27
C VAL A 91 1.50 -9.56 -12.39
N ASP A 92 0.63 -10.50 -12.01
CA ASP A 92 -0.11 -11.32 -12.99
C ASP A 92 -0.97 -10.42 -13.91
N ASP A 93 -1.10 -10.82 -15.18
CA ASP A 93 -1.76 -10.06 -16.26
C ASP A 93 -3.31 -10.20 -16.20
N GLU A 94 -3.84 -10.94 -15.23
CA GLU A 94 -5.29 -11.06 -15.03
C GLU A 94 -5.88 -9.66 -14.73
N LEU A 95 -6.96 -9.27 -15.43
CA LEU A 95 -7.51 -7.89 -15.43
C LEU A 95 -6.53 -6.78 -15.91
N GLY A 96 -5.50 -7.14 -16.68
CA GLY A 96 -4.52 -6.23 -17.26
C GLY A 96 -3.35 -5.89 -16.34
N ASN A 97 -3.60 -5.74 -15.03
CA ASN A 97 -2.58 -5.62 -13.98
C ASN A 97 -3.20 -5.93 -12.60
N PHE A 98 -2.90 -7.07 -12.00
CA PHE A 98 -3.47 -7.49 -10.70
C PHE A 98 -2.69 -6.95 -9.47
N ASP A 99 -2.02 -5.79 -9.55
CA ASP A 99 -1.23 -5.26 -8.42
C ASP A 99 -2.11 -4.94 -7.21
N TYR A 100 -3.29 -4.37 -7.44
CA TYR A 100 -4.19 -3.96 -6.36
C TYR A 100 -5.15 -5.09 -5.91
N LEU A 101 -5.06 -5.63 -4.70
CA LEU A 101 -6.07 -6.61 -4.25
C LEU A 101 -7.23 -5.95 -3.48
N MET A 102 -6.91 -5.26 -2.38
CA MET A 102 -7.83 -4.63 -1.44
C MET A 102 -7.05 -3.83 -0.38
N GLY A 103 -7.71 -2.91 0.34
CA GLY A 103 -7.10 -2.09 1.40
C GLY A 103 -5.97 -1.19 0.89
N GLU A 104 -4.93 -0.96 1.71
CA GLU A 104 -3.76 -0.22 1.26
C GLU A 104 -2.72 -1.18 0.66
N ASN A 105 -2.57 -1.14 -0.66
CA ASN A 105 -1.71 -2.05 -1.42
C ASN A 105 -0.24 -1.64 -1.29
N ILE A 106 0.63 -2.55 -0.84
CA ILE A 106 2.02 -2.24 -0.51
C ILE A 106 2.86 -2.03 -1.78
N ASP A 107 3.60 -0.92 -1.85
CA ASP A 107 4.49 -0.63 -2.98
C ASP A 107 5.92 -1.16 -2.75
N PHE A 108 6.22 -2.31 -3.35
CA PHE A 108 7.54 -2.95 -3.26
C PHE A 108 8.65 -2.21 -4.03
N ARG A 109 8.33 -1.23 -4.88
CA ARG A 109 9.33 -0.37 -5.55
C ARG A 109 9.99 0.57 -4.54
N ASN A 110 9.31 0.86 -3.43
CA ASN A 110 9.91 1.62 -2.34
C ASN A 110 10.94 0.74 -1.60
N HIS A 111 12.22 1.09 -1.71
CA HIS A 111 13.31 0.37 -1.05
C HIS A 111 13.14 0.31 0.48
N ALA A 112 12.58 1.34 1.12
CA ALA A 112 12.35 1.34 2.55
C ALA A 112 11.32 0.26 2.97
N VAL A 113 10.26 0.09 2.18
CA VAL A 113 9.26 -0.97 2.35
C VAL A 113 9.89 -2.35 2.19
N THR A 114 10.63 -2.55 1.11
CA THR A 114 11.27 -3.84 0.84
C THR A 114 12.27 -4.24 1.94
N GLU A 115 13.07 -3.29 2.44
CA GLU A 115 14.00 -3.57 3.54
C GLU A 115 13.27 -3.82 4.87
N GLU A 116 12.18 -3.12 5.15
CA GLU A 116 11.35 -3.39 6.34
C GLU A 116 10.72 -4.77 6.29
N ILE A 117 10.18 -5.20 5.14
CA ILE A 117 9.59 -6.53 4.99
C ILE A 117 10.66 -7.62 5.14
N LYS A 118 11.87 -7.42 4.58
CA LYS A 118 13.01 -8.34 4.80
C LYS A 118 13.43 -8.39 6.27
N TYR A 119 13.43 -7.25 6.95
CA TYR A 119 13.72 -7.19 8.38
C TYR A 119 12.68 -7.98 9.18
N TRP A 120 11.40 -7.72 8.93
CA TRP A 120 10.28 -8.44 9.55
C TRP A 120 10.35 -9.94 9.30
N ALA A 121 10.63 -10.37 8.06
CA ALA A 121 10.73 -11.79 7.72
C ALA A 121 11.82 -12.51 8.52
N ARG A 122 13.02 -11.92 8.64
CA ARG A 122 14.09 -12.47 9.50
C ARG A 122 13.66 -12.55 10.96
N TRP A 123 13.06 -11.48 11.46
CA TRP A 123 12.58 -11.41 12.83
C TRP A 123 11.52 -12.49 13.13
N VAL A 124 10.53 -12.68 12.25
CA VAL A 124 9.50 -13.73 12.42
C VAL A 124 10.12 -15.12 12.45
N MET A 125 11.06 -15.42 11.54
CA MET A 125 11.74 -16.70 11.51
C MET A 125 12.53 -16.95 12.81
N GLU A 126 13.21 -15.93 13.33
CA GLU A 126 13.93 -16.03 14.61
C GLU A 126 12.99 -16.22 15.81
N GLN A 127 11.83 -15.56 15.82
CA GLN A 127 10.88 -15.66 16.93
C GLN A 127 10.08 -16.96 16.93
N THR A 128 9.71 -17.45 15.75
CA THR A 128 8.78 -18.59 15.62
C THR A 128 9.49 -19.91 15.36
N GLN A 129 10.71 -19.87 14.79
CA GLN A 129 11.45 -21.06 14.36
C GLN A 129 10.66 -21.96 13.42
N CYS A 130 9.74 -21.40 12.62
CA CYS A 130 9.00 -22.17 11.64
C CYS A 130 9.91 -22.62 10.49
N ASP A 131 9.62 -23.78 9.90
CA ASP A 131 10.42 -24.37 8.80
C ASP A 131 9.90 -23.98 7.40
N GLY A 132 8.79 -23.25 7.32
CA GLY A 132 8.10 -22.84 6.08
C GLY A 132 6.63 -22.50 6.33
#